data_AF-A0A1C9WQ03-F1
#
_entry.id   AF-A0A1C9WQ03-F1
#
_cell.length_a   1.000
_cell.length_b   1.000
_cell.length_c   1.000
_cell.angle_alpha   90.00
_cell.angle_beta   90.00
_cell.angle_gamma   90.00
#
_symmetry.space_group_name_H-M   'P 1'
#
loop_
_entity.id
_entity.type
_entity.pdbx_description
1 polymer ?
#
loop_
_entity_poly.entity_id
_entity_poly.type
_entity_poly.pdbx_seq_one_letter_code
_entity_poly.pdbx_strand_id
1 'polypeptide(L)'
;MRTFTALAGLACTALLATGCQPETACPAIAQAPVVALTVAREYTASVKTLRLEACQDGRCTEAELELFPGSTTVDQGCEPGPYGDDRPCSATASPDGTLTGMLTLDPLTESPIEASVGGTGPGGLPLPVRTLTFTPRVAYPYGKQCGRFISAGVLLDAEGLHQAG
;
A
#
# COMPACT_ATOMS: atom_id res chain seq x y z
N MET A 1 40.40 -13.76 -67.65
CA MET A 1 40.08 -12.54 -66.89
C MET A 1 38.56 -12.44 -66.78
N ARG A 2 38.00 -12.41 -65.55
CA ARG A 2 36.68 -11.85 -65.15
C ARG A 2 35.43 -12.46 -65.85
N THR A 3 34.43 -13.05 -65.18
CA THR A 3 33.78 -12.71 -63.90
C THR A 3 32.81 -13.84 -63.51
N PHE A 4 33.03 -14.46 -62.35
CA PHE A 4 32.03 -15.23 -61.60
C PHE A 4 31.29 -14.26 -60.69
N THR A 5 30.04 -13.92 -60.97
CA THR A 5 29.16 -13.23 -60.00
C THR A 5 27.74 -13.18 -60.57
N ALA A 6 26.80 -13.92 -59.97
CA ALA A 6 25.40 -13.50 -59.80
C ALA A 6 24.53 -14.61 -59.17
N LEU A 7 24.90 -15.13 -57.99
CA LEU A 7 24.00 -15.93 -57.15
C LEU A 7 24.35 -15.68 -55.68
N ALA A 8 24.13 -14.45 -55.22
CA ALA A 8 24.26 -14.09 -53.81
C ALA A 8 23.38 -12.87 -53.53
N GLY A 9 22.07 -13.09 -53.47
CA GLY A 9 21.13 -11.99 -53.26
C GLY A 9 19.75 -12.48 -52.88
N LEU A 10 19.62 -13.28 -51.81
CA LEU A 10 18.31 -13.65 -51.26
C LEU A 10 18.30 -14.30 -49.86
N ALA A 11 19.26 -13.98 -48.97
CA ALA A 11 19.31 -14.66 -47.67
C ALA A 11 19.75 -13.83 -46.44
N CYS A 12 19.69 -12.49 -46.48
CA CYS A 12 20.17 -11.68 -45.34
C CYS A 12 19.14 -10.74 -44.68
N THR A 13 17.85 -10.80 -45.00
CA THR A 13 16.85 -9.87 -44.42
C THR A 13 15.99 -10.42 -43.27
N ALA A 14 16.17 -11.68 -42.85
CA ALA A 14 15.27 -12.31 -41.88
C ALA A 14 15.76 -12.35 -40.41
N LEU A 15 16.93 -11.80 -40.07
CA LEU A 15 17.56 -11.98 -38.75
C LEU A 15 17.53 -10.76 -37.81
N LEU A 16 16.83 -9.67 -38.15
CA LEU A 16 16.80 -8.45 -37.32
C LEU A 16 15.50 -8.24 -36.51
N ALA A 17 14.56 -9.19 -36.52
CA ALA A 17 13.25 -9.00 -35.88
C ALA A 17 13.20 -9.41 -34.38
N THR A 18 14.28 -9.91 -33.78
CA THR A 18 14.25 -10.42 -32.39
C THR A 18 14.88 -9.49 -31.34
N GLY A 19 15.22 -8.24 -31.71
CA GLY A 19 16.10 -7.39 -30.89
C GLY A 19 15.43 -6.35 -29.98
N CYS A 20 14.11 -6.18 -30.00
CA CYS A 20 13.42 -5.21 -29.14
C CYS A 20 12.00 -5.70 -28.85
N GLN A 21 11.87 -6.62 -27.89
CA GLN A 21 10.62 -6.73 -27.17
C GLN A 21 10.69 -5.71 -26.03
N PRO A 22 9.70 -4.82 -25.88
CA PRO A 22 9.67 -3.93 -24.72
C PRO A 22 9.53 -4.78 -23.46
N GLU A 23 10.63 -4.95 -22.73
CA GLU A 23 10.58 -5.54 -21.40
C GLU A 23 9.79 -4.58 -20.50
N THR A 24 8.78 -5.10 -19.82
CA THR A 24 8.00 -4.27 -18.89
C THR A 24 8.89 -3.95 -17.69
N ALA A 25 9.31 -2.69 -17.57
CA ALA A 25 10.07 -2.21 -16.43
C ALA A 25 9.15 -2.02 -15.21
N CYS A 26 9.02 -3.06 -14.39
CA CYS A 26 8.27 -3.00 -13.14
C CYS A 26 9.14 -2.42 -12.01
N PRO A 27 8.62 -1.51 -11.16
CA PRO A 27 9.37 -0.98 -10.02
C PRO A 27 9.76 -2.09 -9.05
N ALA A 28 11.01 -2.06 -8.56
CA ALA A 28 11.51 -2.97 -7.53
C ALA A 28 11.03 -2.53 -6.13
N ILE A 29 9.71 -2.63 -5.88
CA ILE A 29 9.07 -2.22 -4.64
C ILE A 29 8.45 -3.45 -3.97
N ALA A 30 8.76 -3.66 -2.69
CA ALA A 30 8.11 -4.67 -1.87
C ALA A 30 7.03 -4.02 -1.00
N GLN A 31 5.89 -4.70 -0.86
CA GLN A 31 4.86 -4.33 0.11
C GLN A 31 5.10 -5.04 1.44
N ALA A 32 4.95 -4.31 2.54
CA ALA A 32 4.96 -4.93 3.86
C ALA A 32 3.61 -5.66 4.10
N PRO A 33 3.62 -6.92 4.55
CA PRO A 33 2.39 -7.64 4.89
C PRO A 33 1.85 -7.15 6.23
N VAL A 34 1.09 -6.06 6.24
CA VAL A 34 0.58 -5.45 7.48
C VAL A 34 -0.93 -5.24 7.45
N VAL A 35 -1.56 -5.31 8.62
CA VAL A 35 -2.87 -4.70 8.87
C VAL A 35 -2.62 -3.34 9.51
N ALA A 36 -2.95 -2.28 8.78
CA ALA A 36 -2.89 -0.91 9.30
C ALA A 36 -4.14 -0.62 10.14
N LEU A 37 -3.96 -0.04 11.31
CA LEU A 37 -5.05 0.47 12.14
C LEU A 37 -4.96 1.98 12.21
N THR A 38 -6.06 2.66 11.92
CA THR A 38 -6.23 4.10 12.14
C THR A 38 -7.23 4.32 13.25
N VAL A 39 -6.92 5.20 14.20
CA VAL A 39 -7.87 5.71 15.20
C VAL A 39 -8.39 7.04 14.68
N ALA A 40 -9.72 7.15 14.54
CA ALA A 40 -10.37 8.38 14.10
C ALA A 40 -10.05 9.54 15.05
N ARG A 41 -9.91 10.76 14.51
CA ARG A 41 -9.49 11.96 15.25
C ARG A 41 -10.30 12.16 16.52
N GLU A 42 -11.62 12.08 16.39
CA GLU A 42 -12.61 12.23 17.45
C GLU A 42 -12.52 11.16 18.54
N TYR A 43 -11.89 10.02 18.24
CA TYR A 43 -11.75 8.90 19.16
C TYR A 43 -10.36 8.81 19.82
N THR A 44 -9.36 9.51 19.29
CA THR A 44 -7.96 9.46 19.80
C THR A 44 -7.84 9.75 21.30
N ALA A 45 -8.61 10.71 21.82
CA ALA A 45 -8.60 11.06 23.25
C ALA A 45 -9.11 9.94 24.17
N SER A 46 -9.84 8.96 23.62
CA SER A 46 -10.36 7.80 24.36
C SER A 46 -9.36 6.65 24.45
N VAL A 47 -8.24 6.72 23.73
CA VAL A 47 -7.29 5.62 23.57
C VAL A 47 -5.97 5.95 24.24
N LYS A 48 -5.43 4.99 24.99
CA LYS A 48 -4.07 5.04 25.54
C LYS A 48 -3.20 3.93 24.95
N THR A 49 -3.72 2.70 24.94
CA THR A 49 -3.07 1.54 24.31
C THR A 49 -4.08 0.81 23.45
N LEU A 50 -3.62 0.19 22.37
CA LEU A 50 -4.43 -0.72 21.54
C LEU A 50 -3.68 -2.01 21.32
N ARG A 51 -4.42 -3.11 21.36
CA ARG A 51 -3.97 -4.45 20.98
C ARG A 51 -4.83 -4.90 19.83
N LEU A 52 -4.18 -5.29 18.73
CA LEU A 52 -4.83 -5.77 17.53
C LEU A 52 -4.48 -7.24 17.34
N GLU A 53 -5.50 -8.07 17.19
CA GLU A 53 -5.40 -9.44 16.69
C GLU A 53 -5.94 -9.48 15.27
N ALA A 54 -5.25 -10.20 14.39
CA ALA A 54 -5.71 -10.49 13.04
C ALA A 54 -5.51 -11.97 12.74
N CYS A 55 -6.60 -12.66 12.42
CA CYS A 55 -6.63 -14.05 12.01
C CYS A 55 -6.90 -14.15 10.50
N GLN A 56 -5.99 -14.78 9.77
CA GLN A 56 -6.13 -15.05 8.34
C GLN A 56 -5.72 -16.50 8.04
N ASP A 57 -6.55 -17.21 7.27
CA ASP A 57 -6.30 -18.60 6.87
C ASP A 57 -5.95 -19.52 8.06
N GLY A 58 -6.61 -19.32 9.21
CA GLY A 58 -6.40 -20.09 10.44
C GLY A 58 -5.13 -19.73 11.22
N ARG A 59 -4.38 -18.70 10.82
CA ARG A 59 -3.23 -18.16 11.56
C ARG A 59 -3.57 -16.81 12.15
N CYS A 60 -3.38 -16.67 13.46
CA CYS A 60 -3.61 -15.41 14.16
C CYS A 60 -2.28 -14.78 14.57
N THR A 61 -2.16 -13.48 14.35
CA THR A 61 -1.08 -12.66 14.90
C THR A 61 -1.69 -11.59 15.79
N GLU A 62 -1.07 -11.31 16.93
CA GLU A 62 -1.57 -10.33 17.89
C GLU A 62 -0.40 -9.54 18.48
N ALA A 63 -0.56 -8.22 18.56
CA ALA A 63 0.41 -7.36 19.22
C ALA A 63 -0.26 -6.12 19.83
N GLU A 64 0.36 -5.57 20.88
CA GLU A 64 0.13 -4.18 21.26
C GLU A 64 0.74 -3.29 20.19
N LEU A 65 -0.03 -2.31 19.70
CA LEU A 65 0.37 -1.43 18.62
C LEU A 65 1.15 -0.24 19.18
N GLU A 66 2.28 0.06 18.57
CA GLU A 66 2.88 1.39 18.69
C GLU A 66 2.07 2.37 17.82
N LEU A 67 1.57 3.44 18.44
CA LEU A 67 0.71 4.43 17.80
C LEU A 67 1.50 5.69 17.48
N PHE A 68 1.42 6.12 16.22
CA PHE A 68 2.05 7.32 15.70
C PHE A 68 0.99 8.34 15.27
N PRO A 69 1.25 9.65 15.38
CA PRO A 69 0.36 10.66 14.80
C PRO A 69 0.21 10.48 13.29
N GLY A 70 -1.03 10.51 12.81
CA GLY A 70 -1.34 10.54 11.38
C GLY A 70 -1.09 11.91 10.75
N SER A 71 -1.08 11.94 9.43
CA SER A 71 -0.87 13.17 8.66
C SER A 71 -1.61 13.13 7.33
N THR A 72 -2.03 14.30 6.88
CA THR A 72 -2.54 14.54 5.53
C THR A 72 -1.50 15.29 4.69
N THR A 73 -1.57 15.11 3.38
CA THR A 73 -0.70 15.81 2.43
C THR A 73 -1.37 17.11 1.99
N VAL A 74 -0.68 18.22 2.18
CA VAL A 74 -1.12 19.56 1.75
C VAL A 74 -0.33 19.96 0.51
N ASP A 75 -1.01 20.03 -0.63
CA ASP A 75 -0.45 20.53 -1.89
C ASP A 75 -0.04 22.01 -1.74
N GLN A 76 1.19 22.32 -2.13
CA GLN A 76 1.73 23.69 -2.15
C GLN A 76 1.70 24.28 -3.57
N GLY A 77 1.16 23.55 -4.54
CA GLY A 77 1.11 23.93 -5.93
C GLY A 77 2.44 23.76 -6.65
N CYS A 78 2.44 24.23 -7.90
CA CYS A 78 3.59 24.21 -8.79
C CYS A 78 3.87 25.66 -9.22
N GLU A 79 5.12 26.09 -9.11
CA GLU A 79 5.53 27.41 -9.59
C GLU A 79 5.69 27.38 -11.12
N PRO A 80 5.39 28.48 -11.83
CA PRO A 80 5.69 28.58 -13.26
C PRO A 80 7.21 28.47 -13.52
N GLY A 81 7.56 27.66 -14.51
CA GLY A 81 8.89 27.53 -15.06
C GLY A 81 9.23 28.67 -16.03
N PRO A 82 10.53 28.92 -16.27
CA PRO A 82 10.99 30.04 -17.12
C PRO A 82 10.59 29.89 -18.60
N TYR A 83 10.14 28.71 -19.03
CA TYR A 83 9.77 28.44 -20.43
C TYR A 83 8.28 28.11 -20.60
N GLY A 84 7.43 28.42 -19.61
CA GLY A 84 5.99 28.15 -19.65
C GLY A 84 5.59 26.71 -19.33
N ASP A 85 6.56 25.90 -18.91
CA ASP A 85 6.36 24.63 -18.20
C ASP A 85 6.12 24.88 -16.70
N ASP A 86 5.62 23.89 -15.96
CA ASP A 86 5.55 23.97 -14.49
C ASP A 86 6.85 23.44 -13.86
N ARG A 87 7.33 24.11 -12.81
CA ARG A 87 8.39 23.56 -11.95
C ARG A 87 7.85 22.36 -11.16
N PRO A 88 8.74 21.50 -10.60
CA PRO A 88 8.30 20.40 -9.75
C PRO A 88 7.36 20.90 -8.64
N CYS A 89 6.20 20.26 -8.53
CA CYS A 89 5.20 20.59 -7.53
C CYS A 89 5.70 20.19 -6.14
N SER A 90 5.30 20.95 -5.13
CA SER A 90 5.68 20.71 -3.73
C SER A 90 4.46 20.32 -2.90
N ALA A 91 4.68 19.51 -1.87
CA ALA A 91 3.66 19.15 -0.90
C ALA A 91 4.28 19.03 0.49
N THR A 92 3.49 19.24 1.54
CA THR A 92 3.95 19.14 2.93
C THR A 92 3.00 18.26 3.74
N ALA A 93 3.53 17.46 4.66
CA ALA A 93 2.74 16.68 5.60
C ALA A 93 2.25 17.57 6.75
N SER A 94 0.96 17.49 7.07
CA SER A 94 0.34 18.21 8.19
C SER A 94 -0.41 17.23 9.09
N PRO A 95 -0.31 17.33 10.43
CA PRO A 95 -1.03 16.44 11.33
C PRO A 95 -2.54 16.48 11.08
N ASP A 96 -3.12 15.30 10.88
CA ASP A 96 -4.58 15.17 10.68
C ASP A 96 -5.32 14.83 11.98
N GLY A 97 -4.61 14.66 13.08
CA GLY A 97 -5.16 14.37 14.39
C GLY A 97 -5.63 12.93 14.59
N THR A 98 -5.40 12.05 13.61
CA THR A 98 -5.57 10.59 13.78
C THR A 98 -4.36 9.98 14.47
N LEU A 99 -4.50 8.73 14.92
CA LEU A 99 -3.36 7.88 15.27
C LEU A 99 -3.30 6.68 14.32
N THR A 100 -2.10 6.21 14.00
CA THR A 100 -1.90 5.03 13.15
C THR A 100 -0.97 4.03 13.82
N GLY A 101 -1.27 2.74 13.67
CA GLY A 101 -0.43 1.63 14.09
C GLY A 101 -0.44 0.52 13.04
N MET A 102 0.51 -0.41 13.12
CA MET A 102 0.61 -1.52 12.16
C MET A 102 0.86 -2.83 12.88
N LEU A 103 0.12 -3.86 12.49
CA LEU A 103 0.36 -5.24 12.86
C LEU A 103 0.96 -5.98 11.66
N THR A 104 2.17 -6.49 11.79
CA THR A 104 2.80 -7.33 10.76
C THR A 104 2.21 -8.73 10.77
N LEU A 105 1.86 -9.23 9.59
CA LEU A 105 1.40 -10.59 9.33
C LEU A 105 2.47 -11.36 8.54
N ASP A 106 2.45 -12.68 8.61
CA ASP A 106 3.29 -13.53 7.77
C ASP A 106 2.53 -14.79 7.30
N PRO A 107 2.02 -14.83 6.06
CA PRO A 107 1.90 -13.77 5.05
C PRO A 107 0.54 -13.03 5.09
N LEU A 108 0.43 -11.90 4.38
CA LEU A 108 -0.86 -11.25 4.05
C LEU A 108 -1.39 -11.78 2.70
N THR A 109 -2.60 -12.34 2.71
CA THR A 109 -3.27 -12.94 1.53
C THR A 109 -4.55 -12.19 1.14
N GLU A 110 -5.24 -12.63 0.09
CA GLU A 110 -6.55 -12.10 -0.35
C GLU A 110 -7.72 -12.68 0.45
N SER A 111 -7.48 -13.70 1.29
CA SER A 111 -8.51 -14.32 2.11
C SER A 111 -9.06 -13.34 3.15
N PRO A 112 -10.32 -13.50 3.59
CA PRO A 112 -10.87 -12.70 4.67
C PRO A 112 -10.01 -12.74 5.93
N ILE A 113 -9.93 -11.60 6.61
CA ILE A 113 -9.28 -11.42 7.90
C ILE A 113 -10.38 -11.21 8.94
N GLU A 114 -10.32 -11.96 10.03
CA GLU A 114 -11.03 -11.62 11.27
C GLU A 114 -10.10 -10.79 12.15
N ALA A 115 -10.42 -9.53 12.34
CA ALA A 115 -9.65 -8.62 13.17
C ALA A 115 -10.42 -8.28 14.44
N SER A 116 -9.73 -8.27 15.57
CA SER A 116 -10.27 -7.76 16.83
C SER A 116 -9.33 -6.73 17.45
N VAL A 117 -9.90 -5.64 17.95
CA VAL A 117 -9.16 -4.59 18.64
C VAL A 117 -9.71 -4.42 20.04
N GLY A 118 -8.80 -4.38 21.01
CA GLY A 118 -9.07 -4.01 22.40
C GLY A 118 -8.00 -3.04 22.90
N GLY A 119 -8.08 -2.64 24.16
CA GLY A 119 -7.07 -1.76 24.72
C GLY A 119 -7.49 -1.08 26.01
N THR A 120 -6.83 0.02 26.33
CA THR A 120 -7.14 0.83 27.52
C THR A 120 -7.30 2.30 27.16
N GLY A 121 -8.15 2.99 27.90
CA GLY A 121 -8.28 4.45 27.82
C GLY A 121 -7.29 5.18 28.75
N PRO A 122 -7.29 6.53 28.74
CA PRO A 122 -6.35 7.34 29.53
C PRO A 122 -6.37 7.05 31.04
N GLY A 123 -7.55 6.73 31.59
CA GLY A 123 -7.74 6.35 32.99
C GLY A 123 -7.37 4.90 33.32
N GLY A 124 -6.85 4.13 32.36
CA GLY A 124 -6.50 2.71 32.52
C GLY A 124 -7.69 1.75 32.48
N LEU A 125 -8.91 2.26 32.25
CA LEU A 125 -10.10 1.41 32.08
C LEU A 125 -10.03 0.66 30.74
N PRO A 126 -10.50 -0.60 30.69
CA PRO A 126 -10.52 -1.37 29.45
C PRO A 126 -11.51 -0.76 28.46
N LEU A 127 -11.10 -0.70 27.19
CA LEU A 127 -11.98 -0.40 26.08
C LEU A 127 -12.76 -1.65 25.66
N PRO A 128 -14.00 -1.51 25.16
CA PRO A 128 -14.74 -2.64 24.59
C PRO A 128 -13.95 -3.26 23.44
N VAL A 129 -13.90 -4.60 23.40
CA VAL A 129 -13.34 -5.31 22.25
C VAL A 129 -14.28 -5.16 21.06
N ARG A 130 -13.74 -4.75 19.91
CA ARG A 130 -14.47 -4.61 18.65
C ARG A 130 -13.90 -5.59 17.64
N THR A 131 -14.77 -6.29 16.93
CA THR A 131 -14.39 -7.30 15.94
C THR A 131 -14.99 -6.97 14.59
N LEU A 132 -14.24 -7.25 13.53
CA LEU A 132 -14.66 -7.10 12.14
C LEU A 132 -14.08 -8.24 11.30
N THR A 133 -14.90 -8.83 10.44
CA THR A 133 -14.41 -9.67 9.34
C THR A 133 -14.42 -8.85 8.06
N PHE A 134 -13.29 -8.76 7.35
CA PHE A 134 -13.18 -8.01 6.11
C PHE A 134 -12.26 -8.70 5.10
N THR A 135 -12.40 -8.35 3.81
CA THR A 135 -11.54 -8.88 2.74
C THR A 135 -10.49 -7.83 2.36
N PRO A 136 -9.19 -8.16 2.39
CA PRO A 136 -8.13 -7.26 1.94
C PRO A 136 -8.35 -6.77 0.51
N ARG A 137 -7.93 -5.53 0.20
CA ARG A 137 -8.08 -4.97 -1.14
C ARG A 137 -6.92 -5.37 -2.03
N VAL A 138 -7.23 -5.71 -3.28
CA VAL A 138 -6.23 -6.04 -4.30
C VAL A 138 -6.17 -4.92 -5.32
N ALA A 139 -4.96 -4.40 -5.56
CA ALA A 139 -4.69 -3.34 -6.52
C ALA A 139 -3.53 -3.71 -7.45
N TYR A 140 -3.43 -3.01 -8.58
CA TYR A 140 -2.36 -3.18 -9.57
C TYR A 140 -1.78 -1.81 -9.94
N PRO A 141 -1.11 -1.13 -9.00
CA PRO A 141 -0.69 0.27 -9.17
C PRO A 141 0.26 0.48 -10.36
N TYR A 142 1.01 -0.55 -10.74
CA TYR A 142 1.96 -0.52 -11.85
C TYR A 142 1.50 -1.37 -13.04
N GLY A 143 0.21 -1.72 -13.09
CA GLY A 143 -0.38 -2.60 -14.10
C GLY A 143 -0.32 -4.09 -13.73
N LYS A 144 -1.19 -4.88 -14.34
CA LYS A 144 -1.37 -6.32 -14.02
C LYS A 144 -0.09 -7.14 -14.25
N GLN A 145 0.72 -6.73 -15.21
CA GLN A 145 1.99 -7.34 -15.54
C GLN A 145 3.07 -7.14 -14.47
N CYS A 146 2.91 -6.17 -13.57
CA CYS A 146 3.86 -5.85 -12.50
C CYS A 146 3.48 -6.41 -11.13
N GLY A 147 2.55 -7.36 -11.11
CA GLY A 147 2.08 -7.99 -9.89
C GLY A 147 1.02 -7.16 -9.16
N ARG A 148 0.44 -7.80 -8.14
CA ARG A 148 -0.63 -7.25 -7.32
C ARG A 148 -0.09 -6.69 -6.01
N PHE A 149 -0.80 -5.70 -5.48
CA PHE A 149 -0.63 -5.17 -4.15
C PHE A 149 -1.86 -5.54 -3.31
N ILE A 150 -1.64 -6.00 -2.09
CA ILE A 150 -2.70 -6.37 -1.15
C ILE A 150 -2.61 -5.42 0.04
N SER A 151 -3.67 -4.67 0.31
CA SER A 151 -3.76 -3.79 1.47
C SER A 151 -4.85 -4.23 2.43
N ALA A 152 -4.53 -4.21 3.72
CA ALA A 152 -5.46 -4.44 4.80
C ALA A 152 -5.42 -3.25 5.76
N GLY A 153 -6.58 -2.64 5.98
CA GLY A 153 -6.69 -1.45 6.81
C GLY A 153 -8.01 -1.46 7.57
N VAL A 154 -7.97 -1.02 8.82
CA VAL A 154 -9.15 -0.84 9.67
C VAL A 154 -9.14 0.54 10.32
N LEU A 155 -10.34 1.09 10.51
CA LEU A 155 -10.60 2.35 11.20
C LEU A 155 -11.34 2.04 12.51
N LEU A 156 -10.81 2.54 13.62
CA LEU A 156 -11.46 2.50 14.93
C LEU A 156 -12.03 3.88 15.28
N ASP A 157 -13.33 3.92 15.50
CA ASP A 157 -14.08 5.10 15.96
C ASP A 157 -15.01 4.74 17.13
N ALA A 158 -15.92 5.66 17.49
CA ALA A 158 -16.85 5.45 18.60
C ALA A 158 -17.89 4.35 18.29
N GLU A 159 -18.25 4.21 17.03
CA GLU A 159 -19.22 3.27 16.50
C GLU A 159 -18.67 1.84 16.45
N GLY A 160 -17.37 1.68 16.18
CA GLY A 160 -16.69 0.39 16.25
C GLY A 160 -15.47 0.29 15.35
N LEU A 161 -15.27 -0.92 14.81
CA LEU A 161 -14.17 -1.23 13.90
C LEU A 161 -14.72 -1.40 12.49
N HIS A 162 -14.17 -0.66 11.53
CA HIS A 162 -14.60 -0.65 10.13
C HIS A 162 -13.44 -0.93 9.20
N GLN A 163 -13.71 -1.43 8.00
CA GLN A 163 -12.66 -1.58 6.99
C GLN A 163 -12.29 -0.19 6.44
N ALA A 164 -11.00 0.14 6.45
CA ALA A 164 -10.51 1.37 5.87
C ALA A 164 -10.60 1.34 4.32
N GLY A 165 -10.87 2.51 3.74
CA GLY A 165 -10.99 2.75 2.30
C GLY A 165 -9.75 2.38 1.51
#